data_AF-A0AAW9J2N1-F1
#
_entry.id   AF-A0AAW9J2N1-F1
#
_cell.length_a   1.000
_cell.length_b   1.000
_cell.length_c   1.000
_cell.angle_alpha   90.00
_cell.angle_beta   90.00
_cell.angle_gamma   90.00
#
_symmetry.space_group_name_H-M   'P 1'
#
loop_
_entity.id
_entity.type
_entity.pdbx_description
1 polymer ?
#
loop_
_entity_poly.entity_id
_entity_poly.type
_entity_poly.pdbx_seq_one_letter_code
_entity_poly.pdbx_strand_id
1 'polypeptide(L)'
;EIRNFKLDILEEQLVGKININIPPTFINHMVNEVEEYILILSCLINKEPSLAHPIHYHMLWLLDGSGHAASISSSLDMSEKDLIKLSMKYNKKFDVLYEKANEMKGYMRTGLNQFPSLNKLN
;
A
#
# COMPACT_ATOMS: atom_id res chain seq x y z
N GLU A 1 9.27 16.23 8.11
CA GLU A 1 10.61 15.70 8.41
C GLU A 1 10.73 14.20 8.08
N ILE A 2 9.98 13.30 8.73
CA ILE A 2 10.11 11.84 8.50
C ILE A 2 9.83 11.38 7.05
N ARG A 3 8.93 12.04 6.32
CA ARG A 3 8.68 11.75 4.90
C ARG A 3 9.94 11.93 4.06
N ASN A 4 10.63 13.06 4.22
CA ASN A 4 11.84 13.35 3.44
C ASN A 4 12.96 12.41 3.83
N PHE A 5 13.13 12.11 5.12
CA PHE A 5 14.11 11.12 5.57
C PHE A 5 13.91 9.73 4.92
N LYS A 6 12.66 9.26 4.82
CA LYS A 6 12.35 8.00 4.12
C LYS A 6 12.67 8.08 2.62
N LEU A 7 12.40 9.22 1.97
CA LEU A 7 12.76 9.45 0.57
C LEU A 7 14.27 9.51 0.35
N ASP A 8 15.03 10.13 1.26
CA ASP A 8 16.50 10.17 1.21
C ASP A 8 17.08 8.75 1.32
N ILE A 9 16.53 7.91 2.22
CA ILE A 9 16.90 6.48 2.29
C ILE A 9 16.61 5.79 0.96
N LEU A 10 15.41 5.98 0.41
CA LEU A 10 15.01 5.37 -0.85
C LEU A 10 15.93 5.79 -2.00
N GLU A 11 16.28 7.07 -2.10
CA GLU A 11 17.23 7.57 -3.10
C GLU A 11 18.58 6.87 -2.97
N GLU A 12 19.15 6.86 -1.77
CA GLU A 12 20.46 6.24 -1.51
C GLU A 12 20.45 4.72 -1.76
N GLN A 13 19.31 4.04 -1.58
CA GLN A 13 19.15 2.64 -1.97
C GLN A 13 19.20 2.45 -3.49
N LEU A 14 18.52 3.31 -4.25
CA LEU A 14 18.44 3.23 -5.71
C LEU A 14 19.79 3.48 -6.39
N VAL A 15 20.68 4.25 -5.75
CA VAL A 15 22.05 4.50 -6.24
C VAL A 15 23.13 3.68 -5.53
N GLY A 16 22.74 2.74 -4.65
CA GLY A 16 23.66 1.81 -4.00
C GLY A 16 24.61 2.43 -2.97
N LYS A 17 24.22 3.53 -2.33
CA LYS A 17 25.05 4.27 -1.36
C LYS A 17 24.72 3.98 0.11
N ILE A 18 23.65 3.24 0.38
CA ILE A 18 23.26 2.81 1.74
C ILE A 18 23.12 1.29 1.82
N ASN A 19 23.56 0.72 2.95
CA ASN A 19 23.37 -0.69 3.27
C ASN A 19 22.33 -0.83 4.40
N ILE A 20 21.15 -1.36 4.06
CA ILE A 20 20.03 -1.57 4.98
C ILE A 20 19.24 -2.82 4.59
N ASN A 21 18.72 -3.54 5.57
CA ASN A 21 18.00 -4.80 5.37
C ASN A 21 16.51 -4.64 5.02
N ILE A 22 16.07 -3.44 4.66
CA ILE A 22 14.69 -3.14 4.28
C ILE A 22 14.68 -2.84 2.77
N PRO A 23 13.91 -3.53 1.94
CA PRO A 23 13.94 -3.30 0.50
C PRO A 23 13.28 -1.95 0.10
N PRO A 24 13.67 -1.36 -1.04
CA PRO A 24 13.16 -0.06 -1.51
C PRO A 24 11.62 0.04 -1.53
N THR A 25 10.93 -1.00 -2.00
CA THR A 25 9.47 -1.02 -2.08
C THR A 25 8.81 -0.90 -0.69
N PHE A 26 9.42 -1.47 0.34
CA PHE A 26 8.89 -1.38 1.70
C PHE A 26 9.04 0.04 2.26
N ILE A 27 10.18 0.70 2.00
CA ILE A 27 10.35 2.13 2.31
C ILE A 27 9.35 2.99 1.51
N ASN A 28 9.11 2.65 0.25
CA ASN A 28 8.10 3.34 -0.57
C ASN A 28 6.69 3.22 0.02
N HIS A 29 6.29 2.04 0.54
CA HIS A 29 5.01 1.90 1.24
C HIS A 29 4.95 2.76 2.51
N MET A 30 6.03 2.81 3.29
CA MET A 30 6.15 3.72 4.43
C MET A 30 6.04 5.21 4.04
N VAL A 31 6.43 5.59 2.82
CA VAL A 31 6.24 6.95 2.28
C VAL A 31 4.76 7.18 1.97
N ASN A 32 4.08 6.23 1.30
CA ASN A 32 2.65 6.32 1.04
C ASN A 32 1.83 6.50 2.33
N GLU A 33 2.15 5.76 3.39
CA GLU A 33 1.50 5.85 4.71
C GLU A 33 1.61 7.25 5.33
N VAL A 34 2.81 7.86 5.31
CA VAL A 34 2.99 9.19 5.89
C VAL A 34 2.36 10.27 5.02
N GLU A 35 2.27 10.07 3.71
CA GLU A 35 1.53 10.96 2.82
C GLU A 35 0.03 10.95 3.13
N GLU A 36 -0.56 9.78 3.41
CA GLU A 36 -1.95 9.68 3.86
C GLU A 36 -2.15 10.40 5.21
N TYR A 37 -1.20 10.25 6.14
CA TYR A 37 -1.28 10.97 7.41
C TYR A 37 -1.19 12.49 7.23
N ILE A 38 -0.32 12.98 6.34
CA ILE A 38 -0.21 14.40 6.00
C ILE A 38 -1.51 14.91 5.39
N LEU A 39 -2.16 14.14 4.51
CA LEU A 39 -3.48 14.47 3.96
C LEU A 39 -4.53 14.62 5.08
N ILE A 40 -4.59 13.67 6.00
CA ILE A 40 -5.51 13.73 7.16
C ILE A 40 -5.21 14.97 8.02
N LEU A 41 -3.94 15.25 8.32
CA LEU A 41 -3.54 16.43 9.09
C LEU A 41 -3.97 17.73 8.40
N SER A 42 -3.80 17.82 7.07
CA SER A 42 -4.26 18.97 6.28
C SER A 42 -5.77 19.20 6.44
N CYS A 43 -6.57 18.13 6.31
CA CYS A 43 -8.01 18.20 6.53
C CYS A 43 -8.34 18.68 7.96
N LEU A 44 -7.67 18.12 8.98
CA LEU A 44 -7.91 18.48 10.38
C LEU A 44 -7.56 19.94 10.68
N ILE A 45 -6.44 20.45 10.15
CA ILE A 45 -6.02 21.85 10.30
C ILE A 45 -7.05 22.79 9.66
N ASN A 46 -7.56 22.41 8.49
CA ASN A 46 -8.56 23.19 7.75
C ASN A 46 -10.00 22.96 8.25
N LYS A 47 -10.22 22.05 9.20
CA LYS A 47 -11.55 21.60 9.69
C LYS A 47 -12.43 21.03 8.58
N GLU A 48 -11.82 20.34 7.63
CA GLU A 48 -12.47 19.65 6.51
C GLU A 48 -12.65 18.14 6.81
N PRO A 49 -13.63 17.46 6.19
CA PRO A 49 -13.77 16.02 6.32
C PRO A 49 -12.58 15.29 5.67
N SER A 50 -12.06 14.27 6.35
CA SER A 50 -10.95 13.43 5.87
C SER A 50 -11.41 12.13 5.19
N LEU A 51 -12.72 11.89 5.10
CA LEU A 51 -13.29 10.69 4.49
C LEU A 51 -13.14 10.75 2.97
N ALA A 52 -12.31 9.86 2.44
CA ALA A 52 -12.15 9.65 1.01
C ALA A 52 -13.12 8.57 0.50
N HIS A 53 -13.28 8.52 -0.82
CA HIS A 53 -14.02 7.45 -1.47
C HIS A 53 -13.33 6.09 -1.22
N PRO A 54 -14.05 4.96 -1.02
CA PRO A 54 -13.44 3.65 -0.75
C PRO A 54 -12.32 3.23 -1.71
N ILE A 55 -12.43 3.63 -2.99
CA ILE A 55 -11.41 3.36 -4.00
C ILE A 55 -10.04 3.96 -3.67
N HIS A 56 -9.99 5.11 -2.98
CA HIS A 56 -8.75 5.74 -2.52
C HIS A 56 -8.00 4.80 -1.58
N TYR A 57 -8.72 4.27 -0.59
CA TYR A 57 -8.17 3.34 0.39
C TYR A 57 -7.72 2.03 -0.25
N HIS A 58 -8.46 1.49 -1.22
CA HIS A 58 -8.03 0.29 -1.96
C HIS A 58 -6.71 0.50 -2.70
N MET A 59 -6.54 1.65 -3.38
CA MET A 59 -5.30 1.94 -4.11
C MET A 59 -4.08 2.09 -3.21
N LEU A 60 -4.29 2.55 -1.98
CA LEU A 60 -3.23 2.70 -0.97
C LEU A 60 -2.94 1.38 -0.26
N TRP A 61 -3.96 0.80 0.37
CA TRP A 61 -3.79 -0.25 1.37
C TRP A 61 -3.71 -1.68 0.80
N LEU A 62 -4.12 -1.93 -0.45
CA LEU A 62 -3.98 -3.26 -1.05
C LEU A 62 -2.51 -3.55 -1.43
N LEU A 63 -1.78 -2.56 -1.94
CA LEU A 63 -0.34 -2.69 -2.17
C LEU A 63 0.41 -2.86 -0.85
N ASP A 64 0.01 -2.11 0.17
CA ASP A 64 0.55 -2.26 1.52
C ASP A 64 0.35 -3.67 2.07
N GLY A 65 -0.88 -4.19 2.05
CA GLY A 65 -1.20 -5.56 2.47
C GLY A 65 -0.41 -6.62 1.69
N SER A 66 -0.22 -6.42 0.38
CA SER A 66 0.63 -7.27 -0.44
C SER A 66 2.09 -7.24 0.02
N GLY A 67 2.64 -6.04 0.25
CA GLY A 67 4.01 -5.82 0.73
C GLY A 67 4.26 -6.41 2.11
N HIS A 68 3.30 -6.27 3.04
CA HIS A 68 3.35 -6.89 4.36
C HIS A 68 3.43 -8.42 4.27
N ALA A 69 2.55 -9.04 3.49
CA ALA A 69 2.55 -10.49 3.31
C ALA A 69 3.84 -11.01 2.64
N ALA A 70 4.37 -10.30 1.64
CA ALA A 70 5.66 -10.62 1.03
C ALA A 70 6.82 -10.51 2.04
N SER A 71 6.84 -9.43 2.83
CA SER A 71 7.88 -9.18 3.82
C SER A 71 7.93 -10.27 4.88
N ILE A 72 6.77 -10.67 5.42
CA ILE A 72 6.64 -11.81 6.35
C ILE A 72 7.20 -13.08 5.70
N SER A 73 6.78 -13.38 4.47
CA SER A 73 7.27 -14.58 3.77
C SER A 73 8.78 -14.60 3.59
N SER A 74 9.41 -13.44 3.38
CA SER A 74 10.85 -13.32 3.13
C SER A 74 11.69 -13.30 4.42
N SER A 75 11.09 -12.93 5.56
CA SER A 75 11.78 -12.83 6.85
C SER A 75 11.72 -14.12 7.68
N LEU A 76 10.83 -15.04 7.33
CA LEU A 76 10.68 -16.31 8.05
C LEU A 76 11.86 -17.25 7.76
N ASP A 77 12.23 -18.05 8.77
CA ASP A 77 13.23 -19.10 8.59
C ASP A 77 12.75 -20.13 7.55
N MET A 78 13.69 -20.73 6.83
CA MET A 78 13.36 -21.68 5.77
C MET A 78 12.65 -22.96 6.26
N SER A 79 12.72 -23.25 7.56
CA SER A 79 11.97 -24.34 8.19
C SER A 79 10.47 -24.05 8.35
N GLU A 80 10.06 -22.78 8.36
CA GLU A 80 8.67 -22.31 8.54
C GLU A 80 7.83 -22.41 7.26
N LYS A 81 7.90 -23.57 6.58
CA LYS A 81 7.34 -23.79 5.24
C LYS A 81 5.85 -23.49 5.13
N ASP A 82 5.08 -23.80 6.17
CA ASP A 82 3.62 -23.61 6.14
C ASP A 82 3.24 -22.14 6.33
N LEU A 83 3.96 -21.41 7.17
CA LEU A 83 3.79 -19.96 7.33
C LEU A 83 4.23 -19.20 6.07
N ILE A 84 5.34 -19.59 5.45
CA ILE A 84 5.79 -19.02 4.16
C ILE A 84 4.70 -19.18 3.09
N LYS A 85 4.16 -20.40 2.92
CA LYS A 85 3.08 -20.65 1.96
C LYS A 85 1.82 -19.83 2.27
N LEU A 86 1.48 -19.69 3.55
CA LEU A 86 0.32 -18.91 3.98
C LEU A 86 0.50 -17.43 3.64
N SER A 87 1.66 -16.85 3.95
CA SER A 87 1.99 -15.46 3.63
C SER A 87 2.00 -15.21 2.13
N MET A 88 2.60 -16.09 1.31
CA MET A 88 2.54 -15.99 -0.15
C MET A 88 1.11 -16.06 -0.69
N LYS A 89 0.23 -16.85 -0.08
CA LYS A 89 -1.20 -16.90 -0.45
C LYS A 89 -1.90 -15.56 -0.19
N TYR A 90 -1.60 -14.89 0.92
CA TYR A 90 -2.15 -13.56 1.21
C TYR A 90 -1.59 -12.49 0.28
N ASN A 91 -0.28 -12.49 0.02
CA ASN A 91 0.36 -11.60 -0.94
C ASN A 91 -0.36 -11.67 -2.30
N LYS A 92 -0.51 -12.88 -2.86
CA LYS A 92 -1.26 -13.08 -4.12
C LYS A 92 -2.72 -12.62 -4.04
N LYS A 93 -3.39 -12.80 -2.90
CA LYS A 93 -4.79 -12.35 -2.73
C LYS A 93 -4.88 -10.83 -2.78
N PHE A 94 -3.95 -10.11 -2.16
CA PHE A 94 -3.91 -8.65 -2.20
C PHE A 94 -3.59 -8.13 -3.60
N ASP A 95 -2.65 -8.75 -4.32
CA ASP A 95 -2.33 -8.37 -5.71
C ASP A 95 -3.56 -8.47 -6.62
N VAL A 96 -4.29 -9.59 -6.56
CA VAL A 96 -5.53 -9.78 -7.34
C VAL A 96 -6.60 -8.75 -6.97
N LEU A 97 -6.71 -8.40 -5.69
CA LEU A 97 -7.65 -7.35 -5.26
C LEU A 97 -7.20 -5.98 -5.76
N TYR A 98 -5.91 -5.68 -5.76
CA TYR A 98 -5.37 -4.41 -6.26
C TYR A 98 -5.61 -4.24 -7.76
N GLU A 99 -5.34 -5.27 -8.56
CA GLU A 99 -5.66 -5.28 -10.00
C GLU A 99 -7.14 -4.98 -10.24
N LYS A 100 -8.02 -5.64 -9.48
CA LYS A 100 -9.47 -5.42 -9.56
C LYS A 100 -9.87 -3.99 -9.15
N ALA A 101 -9.26 -3.44 -8.10
CA ALA A 101 -9.50 -2.07 -7.66
C ALA A 101 -9.04 -1.06 -8.72
N ASN A 102 -7.90 -1.30 -9.38
CA ASN A 102 -7.38 -0.43 -10.44
C ASN A 102 -8.36 -0.33 -11.63
N GLU A 103 -8.95 -1.46 -12.05
CA GLU A 103 -9.98 -1.44 -13.10
C GLU A 103 -11.25 -0.70 -12.65
N MET A 104 -11.71 -0.92 -11.41
CA MET A 104 -12.87 -0.20 -10.87
C MET A 104 -12.66 1.31 -10.79
N LYS A 105 -11.47 1.75 -10.40
CA LYS A 105 -11.06 3.16 -10.46
C LYS A 105 -11.18 3.69 -11.90
N GLY A 106 -10.83 2.87 -12.88
CA GLY A 106 -11.01 3.19 -14.30
C GLY A 106 -12.48 3.34 -14.71
N TYR A 107 -13.38 2.48 -14.22
CA TYR A 107 -14.82 2.54 -14.52
C TYR A 107 -15.49 3.80 -13.98
N MET A 108 -14.98 4.36 -12.87
CA MET A 108 -15.51 5.60 -12.28
C MET A 108 -15.38 6.82 -13.20
N ARG A 109 -14.57 6.76 -14.28
CA ARG A 109 -14.52 7.82 -15.32
C ARG A 109 -15.85 8.02 -16.06
N THR A 110 -16.78 7.07 -15.94
CA THR A 110 -18.17 7.22 -16.41
C THR A 110 -18.99 8.22 -15.59
N GLY A 111 -18.47 8.68 -14.44
CA GLY A 111 -19.20 9.48 -13.45
C GLY A 111 -20.02 8.65 -12.46
N LEU A 112 -20.07 7.32 -12.64
CA LEU A 112 -20.68 6.41 -11.68
C LEU A 112 -19.69 6.11 -10.54
N ASN A 113 -19.99 6.67 -9.38
CA ASN A 113 -19.15 6.52 -8.19
C ASN A 113 -19.59 5.34 -7.30
N GLN A 114 -20.74 4.73 -7.59
CA GLN A 114 -21.24 3.54 -6.88
C GLN A 114 -21.88 2.58 -7.88
N PHE A 115 -21.54 1.30 -7.78
CA PHE A 115 -22.10 0.24 -8.62
C PHE A 115 -21.92 -1.13 -7.94
N PRO A 116 -22.76 -2.14 -8.25
CA PRO A 116 -22.82 -3.39 -7.47
C PRO A 116 -21.49 -4.12 -7.32
N SER A 117 -20.64 -4.12 -8.36
CA SER A 117 -19.34 -4.80 -8.27
C SER A 117 -18.34 -4.08 -7.39
N LEU A 118 -18.38 -2.74 -7.29
CA LEU A 118 -17.58 -1.96 -6.34
C LEU A 118 -18.04 -2.21 -4.91
N ASN A 119 -19.35 -2.27 -4.67
CA ASN A 119 -19.90 -2.61 -3.35
C ASN A 119 -19.52 -4.03 -2.89
N LYS A 120 -19.27 -4.95 -3.82
CA LYS A 120 -18.77 -6.29 -3.53
C LYS A 120 -17.25 -6.35 -3.33
N LEU A 121 -16.51 -5.34 -3.80
CA LEU A 121 -15.07 -5.23 -3.55
C LEU A 121 -14.81 -4.68 -2.14
N ASN A 122 -15.60 -3.68 -1.72
CA ASN A 122 -15.59 -3.12 -0.37
C ASN A 122 -16.00 -4.16 0.68
#